data_AF-A0AAE1KAH7-F1
#
_entry.id   AF-A0AAE1KAH7-F1
#
_cell.length_a   1.000
_cell.length_b   1.000
_cell.length_c   1.000
_cell.angle_alpha   90.00
_cell.angle_beta   90.00
_cell.angle_gamma   90.00
#
_symmetry.space_group_name_H-M   'P 1'
#
loop_
_entity.id
_entity.type
_entity.pdbx_description
1 polymer ?
#
loop_
_entity_poly.entity_id
_entity_poly.type
_entity_poly.pdbx_seq_one_letter_code
_entity_poly.pdbx_strand_id
1 'polypeptide(L)'
;MFLLEVNLVINYDLPVKHTAEYTHKPEPNYEVYLHRVGRVGRFGRKGAVFNLICGERDENLMEKIEKHFGTRVTEVQQRNDDDYKRALKEAGLLQ
;
A
#
# COMPACT_ATOMS: atom_id res chain seq x y z
N MET A 1 -11.53 -19.46 5.52
CA MET A 1 -10.61 -19.48 4.36
C MET A 1 -9.24 -19.03 4.83
N PHE A 2 -8.35 -19.98 5.12
CA PHE A 2 -6.97 -19.70 5.51
C PHE A 2 -6.15 -19.56 4.23
N LEU A 3 -5.90 -18.32 3.80
CA LEU A 3 -4.92 -18.07 2.74
C LEU A 3 -3.52 -18.30 3.30
N LEU A 4 -2.66 -18.87 2.46
CA LEU A 4 -1.23 -19.06 2.69
C LEU A 4 -0.57 -17.80 3.28
N GLU A 5 0.50 -17.98 4.04
CA GLU A 5 1.26 -16.89 4.63
C GLU A 5 1.90 -16.02 3.55
N VAL A 6 1.30 -14.86 3.29
CA VAL A 6 1.85 -13.83 2.40
C VAL A 6 2.62 -12.85 3.28
N ASN A 7 3.91 -12.64 2.96
CA ASN A 7 4.77 -11.67 3.65
C ASN A 7 4.96 -10.36 2.87
N LEU A 8 4.45 -10.31 1.64
CA LEU A 8 4.57 -9.19 0.71
C LEU A 8 3.29 -8.98 -0.09
N VAL A 9 2.72 -7.78 -0.05
CA VAL A 9 1.63 -7.35 -0.95
C VAL A 9 2.13 -6.21 -1.83
N ILE A 10 1.80 -6.26 -3.11
CA ILE A 10 2.10 -5.20 -4.08
C ILE A 10 0.77 -4.73 -4.65
N ASN A 11 0.40 -3.48 -4.38
CA ASN A 11 -0.71 -2.81 -5.04
C ASN A 11 -0.17 -2.13 -6.30
N TYR A 12 -0.37 -2.77 -7.46
CA TYR A 12 -0.09 -2.15 -8.75
C TYR A 12 -0.98 -0.93 -9.00
N ASP A 13 -2.27 -1.06 -8.68
CA ASP A 13 -3.24 0.03 -8.66
C ASP A 13 -3.88 0.17 -7.28
N LEU A 14 -4.06 1.41 -6.83
CA LEU A 14 -4.81 1.70 -5.60
C LEU A 14 -6.30 1.36 -5.81
N PRO A 15 -6.95 0.69 -4.84
CA PRO A 15 -8.36 0.37 -4.96
C PRO A 15 -9.20 1.64 -4.89
N VAL A 16 -10.00 1.90 -5.93
CA VAL A 16 -10.92 3.04 -6.02
C VAL A 16 -12.37 2.58 -5.94
N LYS A 17 -13.26 3.45 -5.49
CA LYS A 17 -14.72 3.20 -5.50
C LYS A 17 -15.25 3.20 -6.93
N HIS A 18 -16.19 2.31 -7.22
CA HIS A 18 -16.88 2.25 -8.53
C HIS A 18 -17.60 3.55 -8.91
N THR A 19 -17.95 4.39 -7.92
CA THR A 19 -18.54 5.71 -8.15
C THR A 19 -17.62 6.66 -8.92
N ALA A 20 -16.30 6.39 -8.97
CA ALA A 20 -15.32 7.19 -9.68
C ALA A 20 -15.59 7.29 -11.19
N GLU A 21 -16.26 6.29 -11.77
CA GLU A 21 -16.62 6.25 -13.20
C GLU A 21 -17.66 7.33 -13.56
N TYR A 22 -18.48 7.76 -12.59
CA TYR A 22 -19.59 8.68 -12.81
C TYR A 22 -19.33 10.11 -12.34
N THR A 23 -18.39 10.32 -11.41
CA THR A 23 -18.16 11.63 -10.77
C THR A 23 -16.93 12.36 -11.30
N HIS A 24 -16.15 11.75 -12.19
CA HIS A 24 -14.83 12.21 -12.65
C HIS A 24 -13.82 12.51 -11.51
N LYS A 25 -14.14 12.12 -10.27
CA LYS A 25 -13.31 12.33 -9.09
C LYS A 25 -13.08 11.00 -8.40
N PRO A 26 -11.89 10.39 -8.55
CA PRO A 26 -11.62 9.10 -7.94
C PRO A 26 -11.51 9.26 -6.41
N GLU A 27 -12.20 8.35 -5.71
CA GLU A 27 -12.16 8.23 -4.26
C GLU A 27 -11.65 6.84 -3.86
N PRO A 28 -10.78 6.72 -2.84
CA PRO A 28 -10.25 5.43 -2.41
C PRO A 28 -11.34 4.51 -1.87
N ASN A 29 -11.22 3.22 -2.14
CA ASN A 29 -11.97 2.19 -1.44
C ASN A 29 -11.16 1.70 -0.23
N TYR A 30 -11.36 2.38 0.91
CA TYR A 30 -10.61 2.15 2.16
C TYR A 30 -10.76 0.73 2.70
N GLU A 31 -11.96 0.14 2.62
CA GLU A 31 -12.22 -1.21 3.11
C GLU A 31 -11.42 -2.24 2.30
N VAL A 32 -11.44 -2.12 0.97
CA VAL A 32 -10.65 -2.99 0.09
C VAL A 32 -9.15 -2.79 0.33
N TYR A 33 -8.69 -1.55 0.50
CA TYR A 33 -7.29 -1.28 0.83
C TYR A 33 -6.89 -1.95 2.14
N LEU A 34 -7.68 -1.79 3.20
CA LEU A 34 -7.44 -2.40 4.50
C LEU A 34 -7.41 -3.93 4.41
N HIS A 35 -8.31 -4.54 3.63
CA HIS A 35 -8.31 -5.98 3.43
C HIS A 35 -7.09 -6.49 2.66
N ARG A 36 -6.55 -5.72 1.69
CA ARG A 36 -5.33 -6.08 0.97
C ARG A 36 -4.12 -6.04 1.91
N VAL A 37 -3.95 -4.95 2.66
CA VAL A 37 -2.81 -4.83 3.60
C VAL A 37 -2.94 -5.80 4.79
N GLY A 38 -4.17 -6.10 5.23
CA GLY A 38 -4.44 -7.07 6.29
C GLY A 38 -4.20 -8.54 5.91
N ARG A 39 -3.76 -8.83 4.68
CA ARG A 39 -3.30 -10.18 4.28
C ARG A 39 -1.93 -10.51 4.85
N VAL A 40 -1.07 -9.50 5.01
CA VAL A 40 0.29 -9.65 5.53
C VAL A 40 0.35 -9.35 7.03
N GLY A 41 1.46 -9.68 7.69
CA GLY A 41 1.75 -9.22 9.05
C GLY A 41 0.78 -9.70 10.13
N ARG A 42 0.10 -10.84 9.90
CA ARG A 42 -0.84 -11.41 10.87
C ARG A 42 -0.12 -12.12 12.00
N PHE A 43 -0.72 -12.10 13.19
CA PHE A 43 -0.24 -12.80 14.39
C PHE A 43 1.15 -12.35 14.87
N GLY A 44 1.40 -11.03 14.85
CA GLY A 44 2.66 -10.45 15.33
C GLY A 44 3.85 -10.64 14.39
N ARG A 45 3.65 -11.27 13.23
CA ARG A 45 4.66 -11.33 12.17
C ARG A 45 4.74 -9.99 11.46
N LYS A 46 5.91 -9.67 10.92
CA LYS A 46 6.09 -8.51 10.05
C LYS A 46 5.74 -8.88 8.61
N GLY A 47 5.27 -7.91 7.85
CA GLY A 47 5.06 -8.02 6.40
C GLY A 47 5.24 -6.67 5.72
N ALA A 48 5.49 -6.69 4.42
CA ALA A 48 5.63 -5.49 3.60
C ALA A 48 4.40 -5.29 2.70
N VAL A 49 4.07 -4.02 2.48
CA VAL A 49 3.13 -3.59 1.45
C VAL A 49 3.82 -2.50 0.64
N PHE A 50 3.82 -2.66 -0.68
CA PHE A 50 4.23 -1.60 -1.61
C PHE A 50 3.03 -1.13 -2.41
N ASN A 51 2.88 0.18 -2.54
CA ASN A 51 1.92 0.81 -3.45
C ASN A 51 2.71 1.43 -4.59
N LEU A 52 2.36 1.08 -5.83
CA LEU A 52 2.88 1.78 -7.00
C LEU A 52 2.02 3.02 -7.21
N ILE A 53 2.68 4.16 -7.29
CA ILE A 53 2.05 5.47 -7.44
C ILE A 53 2.51 6.04 -8.78
N CYS A 54 1.59 6.30 -9.69
CA CYS A 54 1.88 6.84 -11.01
C CYS A 54 1.14 8.16 -11.25
N GLY A 55 1.83 9.27 -11.00
CA GLY A 55 1.34 10.62 -11.23
C GLY A 55 0.34 11.13 -10.19
N GLU A 56 -0.11 12.37 -10.41
CA GLU A 56 -0.84 13.17 -9.41
C GLU A 56 -2.15 12.51 -8.94
N ARG A 57 -2.82 11.74 -9.80
CA ARG A 57 -4.06 11.06 -9.43
C ARG A 57 -3.83 10.08 -8.28
N ASP A 58 -2.78 9.27 -8.39
CA ASP A 58 -2.48 8.23 -7.40
C ASP A 58 -1.91 8.86 -6.13
N GLU A 59 -1.11 9.91 -6.25
CA GLU A 59 -0.61 10.70 -5.11
C GLU A 59 -1.78 11.24 -4.29
N ASN A 60 -2.79 11.84 -4.93
CA ASN A 60 -3.99 12.34 -4.27
C ASN A 60 -4.80 11.22 -3.60
N LEU A 61 -4.86 10.02 -4.20
CA LEU A 61 -5.54 8.87 -3.60
C LEU A 61 -4.76 8.36 -2.38
N MET A 62 -3.44 8.32 -2.46
CA MET A 62 -2.57 7.89 -1.37
C MET A 62 -2.67 8.86 -0.18
N GLU A 63 -2.64 10.17 -0.41
CA GLU A 63 -2.81 11.18 0.63
C GLU A 63 -4.14 11.00 1.39
N LYS A 64 -5.24 10.74 0.65
CA LYS A 64 -6.54 10.45 1.26
C LYS A 64 -6.53 9.17 2.09
N ILE A 65 -5.81 8.13 1.66
CA ILE A 65 -5.65 6.87 2.40
C ILE A 65 -4.86 7.12 3.69
N GLU A 66 -3.72 7.80 3.61
CA GLU A 66 -2.89 8.16 4.76
C GLU A 66 -3.69 8.95 5.80
N LYS A 67 -4.42 9.98 5.34
CA LYS A 67 -5.28 10.80 6.19
C LYS A 67 -6.41 10.01 6.84
N HIS A 68 -7.02 9.06 6.11
CA HIS A 68 -8.10 8.23 6.62
C HIS A 68 -7.64 7.29 7.75
N PHE A 69 -6.48 6.66 7.57
CA PHE A 69 -5.95 5.71 8.55
C PHE A 69 -5.03 6.36 9.60
N GLY A 70 -4.73 7.65 9.49
CA GLY A 70 -3.82 8.36 10.40
C GLY A 70 -2.40 7.80 10.37
N THR A 71 -1.96 7.30 9.21
CA THR A 71 -0.65 6.66 9.04
C THR A 71 0.06 7.24 7.84
N ARG A 72 1.39 7.35 7.93
CA ARG A 72 2.23 7.79 6.82
C ARG A 72 2.85 6.57 6.16
N VAL A 73 2.69 6.45 4.85
CA VAL A 73 3.34 5.47 4.00
C VAL A 73 4.66 6.06 3.53
N THR A 74 5.77 5.44 3.94
CA THR A 74 7.11 5.90 3.56
C THR A 74 7.30 5.72 2.06
N GLU A 75 7.65 6.82 1.40
CA GLU A 75 8.06 6.80 0.00
C GLU A 75 9.44 6.13 -0.14
N VAL A 76 9.55 5.23 -1.10
CA VAL A 76 10.81 4.56 -1.45
C VAL A 76 11.31 5.15 -2.77
N GLN A 77 12.54 5.66 -2.76
CA GLN A 77 13.20 6.11 -3.98
C GLN A 77 13.35 4.92 -4.93
N GLN A 78 12.94 5.05 -6.19
CA GLN A 78 12.98 3.94 -7.15
C GLN A 78 14.21 4.03 -8.08
N ARG A 79 15.38 4.38 -7.53
CA ARG A 79 16.58 4.62 -8.35
C ARG A 79 17.35 3.33 -8.60
N ASN A 80 17.41 2.45 -7.61
CA ASN A 80 18.09 1.16 -7.68
C ASN A 80 17.56 0.17 -6.63
N ASP A 81 18.04 -1.07 -6.70
CA ASP A 81 17.67 -2.14 -5.78
C ASP A 81 18.03 -1.84 -4.31
N ASP A 82 19.04 -1.00 -4.06
CA ASP A 82 19.50 -0.70 -2.69
C ASP A 82 18.51 0.19 -1.94
N ASP A 83 17.73 1.01 -2.64
CA ASP A 83 16.64 1.78 -2.03
C ASP A 83 15.57 0.86 -1.43
N TYR A 84 15.20 -0.21 -2.15
CA TYR A 84 14.25 -1.20 -1.67
C TYR A 84 14.84 -2.04 -0.52
N LYS A 85 16.11 -2.44 -0.60
CA LYS A 85 16.79 -3.14 0.50
C LYS A 85 16.84 -2.29 1.76
N ARG A 86 17.12 -0.99 1.62
CA ARG A 86 17.12 -0.03 2.75
C ARG A 86 15.74 0.06 3.39
N ALA A 87 14.68 0.24 2.60
CA ALA A 87 13.32 0.30 3.09
C ALA A 87 12.90 -0.99 3.84
N LEU A 88 13.25 -2.17 3.30
CA LEU A 88 12.99 -3.45 3.94
C LEU A 88 13.79 -3.64 5.24
N LYS A 89 15.03 -3.15 5.28
CA LYS A 89 15.87 -3.18 6.48
C LYS A 89 15.33 -2.26 7.59
N GLU A 90 14.90 -1.05 7.23
CA GLU A 90 14.26 -0.11 8.16
C GLU A 90 12.93 -0.65 8.72
N ALA A 91 12.16 -1.37 7.90
CA ALA A 91 10.98 -2.12 8.35
C ALA A 91 11.33 -3.37 9.19
N GLY A 92 12.61 -3.74 9.25
CA GLY A 92 13.12 -4.93 9.93
C GLY A 92 12.58 -6.23 9.33
N LEU A 93 12.44 -6.26 8.00
CA LEU A 93 12.08 -7.41 7.18
C LEU A 93 13.30 -8.05 6.51
N LEU A 94 14.42 -7.32 6.43
CA LEU A 94 15.71 -7.80 5.94
C LEU A 94 16.76 -7.62 7.04
N GLN A 95 17.59 -8.64 7.27
CA GLN A 95 18.70 -8.61 8.24
C GLN A 95 19.94 -7.96 7.63
#